data_AF-A0A0A3YRZ3-F1
#
_entry.id   AF-A0A0A3YRZ3-F1
#
_cell.length_a   1.000
_cell.length_b   1.000
_cell.length_c   1.000
_cell.angle_alpha   90.00
_cell.angle_beta   90.00
_cell.angle_gamma   90.00
#
_symmetry.space_group_name_H-M   'P 1'
#
loop_
_entity.id
_entity.type
_entity.pdbx_description
1 polymer ?
#
loop_
_entity_poly.entity_id
_entity_poly.type
_entity_poly.pdbx_seq_one_letter_code
_entity_poly.pdbx_strand_id
1 'polypeptide(L)'
;MLALGFFVPASTQFGVLAMSKIQSTTSDLIWGAENIAPHIGRTTKGAFGALESGRVPGAKKIAGRWALNLKVYLASFEVAA
;
A
#
# COMPACT_ATOMS: atom_id res chain seq x y z
N MET A 1 67.39 -0.93 1.29
CA MET A 1 66.60 -1.80 0.39
C MET A 1 65.23 -1.17 0.22
N LEU A 2 64.96 -0.59 -0.96
CA LEU A 2 63.69 0.07 -1.31
C LEU A 2 62.68 -0.99 -1.77
N ALA A 3 61.52 -1.07 -1.10
CA ALA A 3 60.42 -1.93 -1.52
C ALA A 3 59.66 -1.27 -2.68
N LEU A 4 59.67 -1.93 -3.84
CA LEU A 4 58.96 -1.55 -5.05
C LEU A 4 57.44 -1.64 -4.82
N GLY A 5 56.74 -0.55 -5.14
CA GLY A 5 55.29 -0.44 -5.01
C GLY A 5 54.55 -1.36 -5.98
N PHE A 6 53.56 -2.08 -5.46
CA PHE A 6 52.54 -2.76 -6.25
C PHE A 6 51.34 -1.81 -6.36
N PHE A 7 51.34 -0.99 -7.40
CA PHE A 7 50.25 -0.09 -7.76
C PHE A 7 49.11 -0.94 -8.32
N VAL A 8 48.07 -1.19 -7.50
CA VAL A 8 46.81 -1.83 -7.92
C VAL A 8 45.90 -0.76 -8.54
N PRO A 9 45.64 -0.78 -9.85
CA PRO A 9 44.72 0.18 -10.46
C PRO A 9 43.27 -0.29 -10.33
N ALA A 10 42.39 0.70 -10.26
CA ALA A 10 40.97 0.62 -10.57
C ALA A 10 40.19 -0.45 -9.78
N SER A 11 39.75 -0.05 -8.59
CA SER A 11 38.53 -0.56 -7.98
C SER A 11 37.46 -0.67 -9.07
N THR A 12 37.21 -1.90 -9.51
CA THR A 12 36.11 -2.21 -10.42
C THR A 12 34.84 -1.90 -9.66
N GLN A 13 34.32 -0.70 -9.88
CA GLN A 13 33.04 -0.28 -9.34
C GLN A 13 31.98 -1.06 -10.12
N PHE A 14 31.70 -2.28 -9.68
CA PHE A 14 30.53 -3.03 -10.13
C PHE A 14 29.32 -2.20 -9.74
N GLY A 15 28.78 -1.48 -10.72
CA GLY A 15 27.54 -0.73 -10.56
C GLY A 15 26.44 -1.71 -10.18
N VAL A 16 26.06 -1.69 -8.91
CA VAL A 16 24.82 -2.31 -8.45
C VAL A 16 23.72 -1.53 -9.14
N LEU A 17 23.07 -2.14 -10.14
CA LEU A 17 21.90 -1.56 -10.79
C LEU A 17 20.92 -1.16 -9.69
N ALA A 18 20.72 0.15 -9.53
CA ALA A 18 19.87 0.70 -8.51
C ALA A 18 18.49 0.03 -8.64
N MET A 19 18.16 -0.80 -7.66
CA MET A 19 16.82 -1.34 -7.48
C MET A 19 15.89 -0.14 -7.42
N SER A 20 15.13 0.09 -8.50
CA SER A 20 14.11 1.13 -8.55
C SER A 20 13.21 0.95 -7.34
N LYS A 21 13.31 1.87 -6.38
CA LYS A 21 12.39 1.94 -5.26
C LYS A 21 11.03 2.21 -5.89
N ILE A 22 10.18 1.17 -5.96
CA ILE A 22 8.79 1.32 -6.35
C ILE A 22 8.17 2.28 -5.34
N GLN A 23 8.06 3.55 -5.71
CA GLN A 23 7.39 4.55 -4.91
C GLN A 23 5.89 4.33 -5.08
N SER A 24 5.33 3.45 -4.24
CA SER A 24 3.88 3.38 -4.06
C SER A 24 3.45 4.70 -3.44
N THR A 25 3.03 5.66 -4.25
CA THR A 25 2.38 6.89 -3.80
C THR A 25 1.24 6.50 -2.88
N THR A 26 1.40 6.83 -1.59
CA THR A 26 0.49 6.72 -0.44
C THR A 26 -0.83 5.98 -0.69
N SER A 27 -0.91 4.79 -0.10
CA SER A 27 -2.03 3.87 -0.13
C SER A 27 -3.30 4.45 0.52
N ASP A 28 -4.23 4.99 -0.28
CA ASP A 28 -5.63 5.21 0.13
C ASP A 28 -6.42 3.89 0.26
N LEU A 29 -5.71 2.75 0.26
CA LEU A 29 -6.27 1.42 0.28
C LEU A 29 -6.15 0.84 1.68
N ILE A 30 -7.27 0.75 2.38
CA ILE A 30 -7.36 0.21 3.74
C ILE A 30 -7.72 -1.26 3.68
N TRP A 31 -6.99 -2.08 4.44
CA TRP A 31 -7.17 -3.53 4.47
C TRP A 31 -7.74 -4.00 5.80
N GLY A 32 -8.69 -4.93 5.73
CA GLY A 32 -9.29 -5.58 6.87
C GLY A 32 -10.50 -4.82 7.42
N ALA A 33 -11.54 -5.56 7.81
CA ALA A 33 -12.75 -4.97 8.38
C ALA A 33 -12.47 -4.19 9.67
N GLU A 34 -11.43 -4.57 10.41
CA GLU A 34 -10.96 -3.89 11.63
C GLU A 34 -10.47 -2.46 11.36
N ASN A 35 -9.67 -2.27 10.31
CA ASN A 35 -9.14 -0.95 9.96
C ASN A 35 -10.19 -0.13 9.19
N ILE A 36 -11.11 -0.79 8.47
CA ILE A 36 -12.20 -0.14 7.75
C ILE A 36 -13.29 0.38 8.71
N ALA A 37 -13.59 -0.35 9.77
CA ALA A 37 -14.62 -0.04 10.76
C ALA A 37 -14.62 1.41 11.29
N PRO A 38 -13.48 1.98 11.76
CA PRO A 38 -13.44 3.37 12.23
C PRO A 38 -13.76 4.40 11.13
N HIS A 39 -13.44 4.12 9.86
CA HIS A 39 -13.74 5.04 8.76
C HIS A 39 -15.21 5.06 8.35
N ILE A 40 -15.94 3.98 8.60
CA ILE A 40 -17.39 3.87 8.34
C ILE A 40 -18.21 4.22 9.60
N GLY A 41 -17.55 4.43 10.75
CA GLY A 41 -18.22 4.70 12.03
C GLY A 41 -19.02 3.51 12.56
N ARG A 42 -18.56 2.28 12.30
CA ARG A 42 -19.22 1.04 12.75
C ARG A 42 -18.30 0.19 13.61
N THR A 43 -18.85 -0.74 14.36
CA THR A 43 -18.07 -1.81 15.00
C THR A 43 -17.50 -2.75 13.94
N THR A 44 -16.41 -3.47 14.24
CA THR A 44 -15.78 -4.41 13.30
C THR A 44 -16.76 -5.44 12.72
N LYS A 45 -17.64 -6.00 13.56
CA LYS A 45 -18.68 -6.95 13.13
C LYS A 45 -19.74 -6.27 12.24
N GLY A 46 -20.15 -5.05 12.60
CA GLY A 46 -21.08 -4.25 11.80
C GLY A 46 -20.49 -3.82 10.45
N ALA A 47 -19.19 -3.53 10.41
CA ALA A 47 -18.44 -3.24 9.18
C ALA A 47 -18.34 -4.50 8.32
N PHE A 48 -18.01 -5.66 8.89
CA PHE A 48 -17.96 -6.92 8.15
C PHE A 48 -19.31 -7.27 7.50
N GLY A 49 -20.41 -7.17 8.25
CA GLY A 49 -21.75 -7.38 7.68
C GLY A 49 -22.13 -6.33 6.61
N ALA A 50 -21.68 -5.08 6.76
CA ALA A 50 -21.88 -4.04 5.74
C ALA A 50 -21.11 -4.32 4.45
N LEU A 51 -19.88 -4.84 4.59
CA LEU A 51 -19.04 -5.25 3.48
C LEU A 51 -19.63 -6.47 2.76
N GLU A 52 -20.10 -7.48 3.52
CA GLU A 52 -20.76 -8.66 2.94
C GLU A 52 -22.09 -8.34 2.24
N SER A 53 -22.86 -7.40 2.77
CA SER A 53 -24.12 -6.94 2.15
C SER A 53 -23.90 -6.03 0.94
N GLY A 54 -22.65 -5.67 0.61
CA GLY A 54 -22.34 -4.80 -0.54
C GLY A 54 -22.80 -3.35 -0.39
N ARG A 55 -23.14 -2.92 0.84
CA ARG A 55 -23.62 -1.55 1.12
C ARG A 55 -22.49 -0.52 1.21
N VAL A 56 -21.24 -0.96 1.22
CA VAL A 56 -20.05 -0.10 1.29
C VAL A 56 -19.49 0.12 -0.12
N PRO A 57 -19.61 1.32 -0.70
CA PRO A 57 -19.06 1.62 -2.01
C PRO A 57 -17.53 1.65 -1.98
N GLY A 58 -16.87 1.19 -3.05
CA GLY A 58 -15.40 1.15 -3.13
C GLY A 58 -14.74 0.04 -2.29
N ALA A 59 -15.53 -0.83 -1.66
CA ALA A 59 -15.03 -2.02 -0.98
C ALA A 59 -15.01 -3.24 -1.90
N LYS A 60 -13.91 -4.01 -1.85
CA LYS A 60 -13.76 -5.25 -2.62
C LYS A 60 -13.13 -6.34 -1.77
N LYS A 61 -13.62 -7.57 -1.93
CA LYS A 61 -12.99 -8.76 -1.34
C LYS A 61 -11.88 -9.26 -2.27
N ILE A 62 -10.64 -9.24 -1.79
CA ILE A 62 -9.44 -9.67 -2.53
C ILE A 62 -8.76 -10.76 -1.71
N ALA A 63 -8.64 -11.96 -2.29
CA ALA A 63 -8.01 -13.12 -1.65
C ALA A 63 -8.48 -13.39 -0.20
N GLY A 64 -9.78 -13.22 0.06
CA GLY A 64 -10.39 -13.46 1.38
C GLY A 64 -10.28 -12.29 2.37
N ARG A 65 -9.55 -11.21 2.05
CA ARG A 65 -9.51 -9.97 2.85
C ARG A 65 -10.34 -8.87 2.20
N TRP A 66 -10.89 -7.99 3.02
CA TRP A 66 -11.58 -6.79 2.53
C TRP A 66 -10.58 -5.66 2.31
N ALA A 67 -10.67 -5.01 1.15
CA ALA A 67 -9.94 -3.80 0.83
C ALA A 67 -10.94 -2.68 0.53
N LEU A 68 -10.73 -1.50 1.11
CA LEU A 68 -11.52 -0.31 0.86
C LEU A 68 -10.64 0.75 0.21
N ASN A 69 -11.07 1.29 -0.92
CA ASN A 69 -10.46 2.49 -1.47
C ASN A 69 -11.16 3.73 -0.92
N LEU A 70 -10.44 4.53 -0.12
CA LEU A 70 -11.01 5.71 0.54
C LEU A 70 -11.53 6.75 -0.45
N LYS A 71 -10.82 6.97 -1.57
CA LYS A 71 -11.23 7.96 -2.57
C LYS A 71 -12.56 7.60 -3.21
N VAL A 72 -12.72 6.32 -3.59
CA VAL A 72 -13.96 5.83 -4.22
C VAL A 72 -15.12 5.87 -3.22
N TYR A 73 -14.84 5.52 -1.97
CA TYR A 73 -15.82 5.61 -0.89
C TYR A 73 -16.30 7.06 -0.71
N LEU A 74 -15.39 8.03 -0.56
CA LEU A 74 -15.74 9.45 -0.39
C LEU A 74 -16.44 10.04 -1.62
N ALA A 75 -15.96 9.73 -2.84
CA ALA A 75 -16.57 10.19 -4.08
C ALA A 75 -18.03 9.71 -4.24
N SER A 76 -18.38 8.57 -3.66
CA SER A 76 -19.75 8.05 -3.70
C SER A 76 -20.73 8.89 -2.87
N PHE A 77 -20.25 9.73 -1.95
CA PHE A 77 -21.07 10.67 -1.18
C PHE A 77 -21.16 12.05 -1.83
N GLU A 78 -20.20 12.44 -2.67
CA GLU A 78 -20.18 13.75 -3.33
C GLU A 78 -21.22 13.87 -4.46
N VAL A 79 -21.54 12.77 -5.13
CA VAL A 79 -22.53 12.72 -6.22
C VAL A 79 -23.99 12.83 -5.73
N ALA A 80 -24.23 12.86 -4.41
CA ALA A 80 -25.57 12.90 -3.81
C ALA A 80 -25.91 14.24 -3.11
N ALA A 81 -25.09 15.29 -3.29
CA ALA A 81 -25.31 16.62 -2.70
C ALA A 81 -26.05 17.57 -3.63
#